data_AF-A0A0N4ZML1-F1
#
_entry.id   AF-A0A0N4ZML1-F1
#
_cell.length_a   1.000
_cell.length_b   1.000
_cell.length_c   1.000
_cell.angle_alpha   90.00
_cell.angle_beta   90.00
_cell.angle_gamma   90.00
#
_symmetry.space_group_name_H-M   'P 1'
#
loop_
_entity.id
_entity.type
_entity.pdbx_description
1 polymer ?
#
loop_
_entity_poly.entity_id
_entity_poly.type
_entity_poly.pdbx_seq_one_letter_code
_entity_poly.pdbx_strand_id
1 'polypeptide(L)'
;MVRGLIRMHLKDNASVNTVSSELRKMCPSLFSQDDYKLLKAEELLKEATETVNIESKEYLVQEAIKILLSVSSQVDISKCVKFIVKLRFYKEAVQFCIRLGEKLDPGHLADMYIDQPKTALTNDRVEEAVQKIRQCYSSISYILLELNKEVNNKANALASEDVRHDIITTIIRTSSKAGLYKLYEDAIMRDDEFLMKYFQVDEFRDYLLWFIGQVDCPKHFEKLLDVQRSATNGHEYMAQLLYDKALDHKWTVDMDTRIFWLSQAIVFIQSGTKSTQQMKSMMAIKEALECAELQNFVARELELFCSDLSSRITDEFDHDELNCAKQVLHDLKRYIWPINDIITKVTNRFTIPLANLIIYKSIIGGNIQMEEICNHWDVILQDCFKYYKLKKETSEQTCSRIINLLKRIERAPAMNTAYLPKIHIVLRLIDFFILEKFSPSRVIDFCYNSIISLDGLVDAIGHTIKNEGYDNHEDIPVLRYLLQIIFELSEAFVSGQLHMASERKQKLGRKLLDIFATSQLAVQRLNITDFKYLSPITGSSNPFVFYSKEVKMTLNS
;
A
#
# COMPACT_ATOMS: atom_id res chain seq x y z
N MET A 1 -40.54 33.17 28.72
CA MET A 1 -41.35 33.25 29.95
C MET A 1 -42.56 32.30 29.92
N VAL A 2 -43.48 32.41 28.95
CA VAL A 2 -44.68 31.54 28.83
C VAL A 2 -44.35 30.04 28.74
N ARG A 3 -43.45 29.63 27.83
CA ARG A 3 -42.96 28.23 27.75
C ARG A 3 -42.31 27.73 29.06
N GLY A 4 -41.78 28.63 29.89
CA GLY A 4 -41.19 28.30 31.19
C GLY A 4 -42.23 28.10 32.30
N LEU A 5 -43.25 28.96 32.35
CA LEU A 5 -44.40 28.83 33.26
C LEU A 5 -45.18 27.52 33.02
N ILE A 6 -45.40 27.16 31.75
CA ILE A 6 -46.09 25.91 31.42
C ILE A 6 -45.24 24.68 31.82
N ARG A 7 -43.91 24.75 31.64
CA ARG A 7 -43.00 23.69 32.10
C ARG A 7 -42.95 23.55 33.62
N MET A 8 -43.23 24.61 34.38
CA MET A 8 -43.46 24.52 35.82
C MET A 8 -44.78 23.81 36.11
N HIS A 9 -45.88 24.16 35.45
CA HIS A 9 -47.17 23.49 35.65
C HIS A 9 -47.17 22.00 35.24
N LEU A 10 -46.36 21.63 34.23
CA LEU A 10 -46.09 20.24 33.87
C LEU A 10 -45.37 19.45 34.98
N LYS A 11 -44.68 20.10 35.92
CA LYS A 11 -44.10 19.44 37.10
C LYS A 11 -45.14 19.16 38.19
N ASP A 12 -46.21 19.95 38.23
CA ASP A 12 -47.24 19.89 39.27
C ASP A 12 -48.43 18.96 38.91
N ASN A 13 -48.32 18.17 37.83
CA ASN A 13 -49.36 17.27 37.32
C ASN A 13 -50.73 17.94 37.06
N ALA A 14 -50.76 19.27 36.86
CA ALA A 14 -51.96 19.97 36.43
C ALA A 14 -52.25 19.69 34.94
N SER A 15 -53.51 19.39 34.59
CA SER A 15 -53.93 19.09 33.22
C SER A 15 -53.49 20.18 32.23
N VAL A 16 -52.58 19.82 31.31
CA VAL A 16 -52.05 20.71 30.26
C VAL A 16 -53.17 21.28 29.40
N ASN A 17 -54.27 20.54 29.25
CA ASN A 17 -55.42 20.96 28.44
C ASN A 17 -56.08 22.24 28.99
N THR A 18 -56.23 22.36 30.30
CA THR A 18 -56.93 23.50 30.94
C THR A 18 -56.10 24.77 30.81
N VAL A 19 -54.85 24.74 31.28
CA VAL A 19 -53.91 25.88 31.25
C VAL A 19 -53.63 26.33 29.81
N SER A 20 -53.45 25.38 28.89
CA SER A 20 -53.18 25.70 27.49
C SER A 20 -54.40 26.23 26.74
N SER A 21 -55.62 25.85 27.15
CA SER A 21 -56.84 26.43 26.56
C SER A 21 -57.01 27.89 26.96
N GLU A 22 -56.64 28.22 28.20
CA GLU A 22 -56.75 29.56 28.75
C GLU A 22 -55.66 30.48 28.16
N LEU A 23 -54.42 29.99 28.03
CA LEU A 23 -53.33 30.71 27.37
C LEU A 23 -53.59 30.97 25.89
N ARG A 24 -54.20 30.02 25.15
CA ARG A 24 -54.60 30.24 23.75
C ARG A 24 -55.71 31.29 23.62
N LYS A 25 -56.62 31.37 24.59
CA LYS A 25 -57.69 32.37 24.60
C LYS A 25 -57.17 33.76 24.97
N MET A 26 -56.28 33.87 25.95
CA MET A 26 -55.81 35.17 26.46
C MET A 26 -54.64 35.75 25.66
N CYS A 27 -53.74 34.90 25.13
CA CYS A 27 -52.49 35.35 24.49
C CYS A 27 -52.16 34.56 23.21
N PRO A 28 -53.04 34.53 22.18
CA PRO A 28 -52.86 33.70 20.99
C PRO A 28 -51.59 34.04 20.17
N SER A 29 -51.11 35.29 20.22
CA SER A 29 -49.88 35.71 19.54
C SER A 29 -48.59 35.22 20.22
N LEU A 30 -48.67 34.83 21.51
CA LEU A 30 -47.53 34.34 22.30
C LEU A 30 -47.56 32.83 22.51
N PHE A 31 -48.70 32.19 22.24
CA PHE A 31 -48.90 30.75 22.43
C PHE A 31 -49.79 30.17 21.33
N SER A 32 -49.14 29.60 20.32
CA SER A 32 -49.79 29.08 19.11
C SER A 32 -50.42 27.69 19.31
N GLN A 33 -51.22 27.27 18.34
CA GLN A 33 -51.76 25.90 18.30
C GLN A 33 -50.64 24.85 18.20
N ASP A 34 -49.52 25.18 17.55
CA ASP A 34 -48.38 24.28 17.42
C ASP A 34 -47.55 24.22 18.71
N ASP A 35 -47.43 25.33 19.45
CA ASP A 35 -46.85 25.33 20.81
C ASP A 35 -47.63 24.40 21.76
N TYR A 36 -48.97 24.43 21.67
CA TYR A 36 -49.83 23.52 22.43
C TYR A 36 -49.56 22.05 22.07
N LYS A 37 -49.48 21.73 20.77
CA LYS A 37 -49.18 20.37 20.32
C LYS A 37 -47.82 19.90 20.80
N LEU A 38 -46.78 20.74 20.75
CA LEU A 38 -45.45 20.42 21.27
C LEU A 38 -45.50 20.09 22.76
N LEU A 39 -46.21 20.88 23.56
CA LEU A 39 -46.39 20.61 24.98
C LEU A 39 -47.18 19.35 25.25
N LYS A 40 -48.21 19.08 24.44
CA LYS A 40 -49.00 17.85 24.56
C LYS A 40 -48.14 16.62 24.27
N ALA A 41 -47.26 16.69 23.28
CA ALA A 41 -46.29 15.63 23.02
C ALA A 41 -45.27 15.49 24.17
N GLU A 42 -44.76 16.60 24.73
CA GLU A 42 -43.87 16.57 25.90
C GLU A 42 -44.57 15.94 27.13
N GLU A 43 -45.86 16.22 27.35
CA GLU A 43 -46.68 15.62 28.40
C GLU A 43 -46.81 14.11 28.22
N LEU A 44 -47.20 13.64 27.03
CA LEU A 44 -47.34 12.21 26.73
C LEU A 44 -46.02 11.45 26.89
N LEU A 45 -44.90 12.04 26.46
CA LEU A 45 -43.57 11.45 26.66
C LEU A 45 -43.19 11.40 28.14
N LYS A 46 -43.55 12.41 28.93
CA LYS A 46 -43.33 12.39 30.38
C LYS A 46 -44.20 11.33 31.06
N GLU A 47 -45.47 11.23 30.71
CA GLU A 47 -46.39 10.18 31.19
C GLU A 47 -45.86 8.78 30.86
N ALA A 48 -45.28 8.59 29.67
CA ALA A 48 -44.62 7.34 29.29
C ALA A 48 -43.41 7.01 30.18
N THR A 49 -42.76 7.98 30.83
CA THR A 49 -41.66 7.69 31.77
C THR A 49 -42.15 7.10 33.08
N GLU A 50 -43.38 7.42 33.48
CA GLU A 50 -44.01 6.98 34.74
C GLU A 50 -44.83 5.70 34.57
N THR A 51 -45.14 5.33 33.32
CA THR A 51 -45.93 4.14 32.95
C THR A 51 -45.11 2.84 33.02
N VAL A 52 -45.61 1.84 33.75
CA VAL A 52 -44.92 0.54 33.95
C VAL A 52 -45.17 -0.45 32.81
N ASN A 53 -46.40 -0.51 32.29
CA ASN A 53 -46.77 -1.45 31.23
C ASN A 53 -46.17 -1.02 29.87
N ILE A 54 -45.46 -1.94 29.21
CA ILE A 54 -44.72 -1.67 27.97
C ILE A 54 -45.66 -1.30 26.81
N GLU A 55 -46.79 -1.98 26.64
CA GLU A 55 -47.75 -1.72 25.55
C GLU A 55 -48.39 -0.34 25.71
N SER A 56 -48.78 0.02 26.94
CA SER A 56 -49.33 1.34 27.27
C SER A 56 -48.28 2.44 27.04
N LYS A 57 -47.03 2.16 27.40
CA LYS A 57 -45.91 3.06 27.17
C LYS A 57 -45.62 3.26 25.68
N GLU A 58 -45.66 2.18 24.90
CA GLU A 58 -45.51 2.23 23.44
C GLU A 58 -46.63 3.06 22.80
N TYR A 59 -47.89 2.88 23.22
CA TYR A 59 -49.03 3.67 22.76
C TYR A 59 -48.83 5.17 23.01
N LEU A 60 -48.41 5.56 24.22
CA LEU A 60 -48.12 6.96 24.56
C LEU A 60 -47.00 7.55 23.70
N VAL A 61 -45.93 6.78 23.46
CA VAL A 61 -44.82 7.20 22.59
C VAL A 61 -45.28 7.38 21.13
N GLN A 62 -46.08 6.45 20.61
CA GLN A 62 -46.61 6.54 19.25
C GLN A 62 -47.55 7.74 19.06
N GLU A 63 -48.44 8.02 20.00
CA GLU A 63 -49.30 9.21 19.95
C GLU A 63 -48.48 10.51 20.09
N ALA A 64 -47.45 10.53 20.94
CA ALA A 64 -46.55 11.67 21.01
C ALA A 64 -45.82 11.92 19.67
N ILE A 65 -45.30 10.87 19.04
CA ILE A 65 -44.63 10.94 17.73
C ILE A 65 -45.58 11.48 16.66
N LYS A 66 -46.84 11.02 16.64
CA LYS A 66 -47.87 11.48 15.69
C LYS A 66 -48.14 12.98 15.84
N ILE A 67 -48.20 13.48 17.09
CA ILE A 67 -48.35 14.91 17.37
C ILE A 67 -47.11 15.68 16.91
N LEU A 68 -45.89 15.22 17.24
CA LEU A 68 -44.63 15.86 16.83
C LEU A 68 -44.52 15.96 15.32
N LEU A 69 -44.86 14.91 14.59
CA LEU A 69 -44.88 14.92 13.12
C LEU A 69 -45.92 15.89 12.55
N SER A 70 -46.96 16.26 13.28
CA SER A 70 -47.94 17.27 12.84
C SER A 70 -47.45 18.71 12.94
N VAL A 71 -46.33 18.94 13.63
CA VAL A 71 -45.68 20.25 13.86
C VAL A 71 -44.20 20.22 13.46
N SER A 72 -43.88 19.45 12.41
CA SER A 72 -42.51 19.08 12.00
C SER A 72 -41.51 20.25 11.97
N SER A 73 -41.91 21.43 11.50
CA SER A 73 -41.04 22.61 11.38
C SER A 73 -40.57 23.21 12.71
N GLN A 74 -41.27 22.96 13.81
CA GLN A 74 -40.96 23.52 15.13
C GLN A 74 -40.28 22.51 16.07
N VAL A 75 -40.06 21.29 15.60
CA VAL A 75 -39.52 20.19 16.40
C VAL A 75 -38.01 20.35 16.61
N ASP A 76 -37.57 20.24 17.86
CA ASP A 76 -36.16 20.03 18.20
C ASP A 76 -35.85 18.53 18.09
N ILE A 77 -35.28 18.14 16.95
CA ILE A 77 -34.99 16.75 16.59
C ILE A 77 -34.14 16.08 17.68
N SER A 78 -33.05 16.73 18.10
CA SER A 78 -32.10 16.15 19.06
C SER A 78 -32.76 15.89 20.41
N LYS A 79 -33.56 16.85 20.89
CA LYS A 79 -34.26 16.73 22.17
C LYS A 79 -35.29 15.61 22.14
N CYS A 80 -36.13 15.56 21.11
CA CYS A 80 -37.17 14.53 20.96
C CYS A 80 -36.55 13.14 20.86
N VAL A 81 -35.51 12.97 20.04
CA VAL A 81 -34.82 11.69 19.87
C VAL A 81 -34.19 11.21 21.17
N LYS A 82 -33.48 12.07 21.90
CA LYS A 82 -32.89 11.71 23.21
C LYS A 82 -33.96 11.25 24.20
N PHE A 83 -35.15 11.85 24.17
CA PHE A 83 -36.25 11.48 25.05
C PHE A 83 -36.80 10.08 24.71
N ILE A 84 -37.04 9.82 23.42
CA ILE A 84 -37.54 8.51 22.97
C ILE A 84 -36.50 7.40 23.23
N VAL A 85 -35.21 7.68 22.98
CA VAL A 85 -34.09 6.78 23.29
C VAL A 85 -34.01 6.47 24.78
N LYS A 86 -34.21 7.46 25.66
CA LYS A 86 -34.27 7.24 27.12
C LYS A 86 -35.39 6.28 27.52
N LEU A 87 -36.49 6.27 26.78
CA LEU A 87 -37.60 5.33 26.97
C LEU A 87 -37.33 3.93 26.40
N ARG A 88 -36.19 3.73 25.71
CA ARG A 88 -35.72 2.50 25.05
C ARG A 88 -36.50 2.09 23.79
N PHE A 89 -37.27 3.01 23.20
CA PHE A 89 -38.04 2.80 21.96
C PHE A 89 -37.20 3.18 20.73
N TYR A 90 -36.15 2.40 20.45
CA TYR A 90 -35.18 2.70 19.39
C TYR A 90 -35.80 2.67 17.99
N LYS A 91 -36.69 1.70 17.73
CA LYS A 91 -37.36 1.54 16.43
C LYS A 91 -38.24 2.75 16.13
N GLU A 92 -38.98 3.21 17.12
CA GLU A 92 -39.88 4.37 17.04
C GLU A 92 -39.08 5.65 16.85
N ALA A 93 -37.93 5.78 17.54
CA ALA A 93 -37.02 6.91 17.38
C ALA A 93 -36.46 7.00 15.93
N VAL A 94 -36.07 5.87 15.34
CA VAL A 94 -35.60 5.82 13.96
C VAL A 94 -36.73 6.15 12.98
N GLN A 95 -37.90 5.52 13.13
CA GLN A 95 -39.06 5.80 12.28
C GLN A 95 -39.49 7.26 12.36
N PHE A 96 -39.41 7.86 13.55
CA PHE A 96 -39.66 9.28 13.74
C PHE A 96 -38.69 10.14 12.93
N CYS A 97 -37.37 9.87 12.98
CA CYS A 97 -36.38 10.63 12.22
C CYS A 97 -36.59 10.55 10.70
N ILE A 98 -36.90 9.35 10.18
CA ILE A 98 -37.14 9.12 8.74
C ILE A 98 -38.39 9.89 8.30
N ARG A 99 -39.53 9.69 8.97
CA ARG A 99 -40.79 10.39 8.64
C ARG A 99 -40.69 11.90 8.83
N LEU A 100 -39.92 12.35 9.82
CA LEU A 100 -39.68 13.78 10.02
C LEU A 100 -38.86 14.35 8.87
N GLY A 101 -37.84 13.63 8.40
CA GLY A 101 -37.08 14.01 7.20
C GLY A 101 -37.98 14.19 5.98
N GLU A 102 -38.84 13.20 5.68
CA GLU A 102 -39.81 13.28 4.58
C GLU A 102 -40.74 14.50 4.68
N LYS A 103 -41.17 14.85 5.90
CA LYS A 103 -42.01 16.04 6.12
C LYS A 103 -41.26 17.36 6.02
N LEU A 104 -39.97 17.36 6.31
CA LEU A 104 -39.13 18.56 6.22
C LEU A 104 -38.65 18.81 4.78
N ASP A 105 -38.61 17.77 3.96
CA ASP A 105 -38.26 17.83 2.54
C ASP A 105 -39.26 17.03 1.66
N PRO A 106 -40.52 17.48 1.52
CA PRO A 106 -41.53 16.76 0.74
C PRO A 106 -41.25 16.76 -0.77
N GLY A 107 -40.36 17.66 -1.23
CA GLY A 107 -39.99 17.79 -2.64
C GLY A 107 -38.71 17.02 -3.01
N HIS A 108 -38.10 16.29 -2.07
CA HIS A 108 -36.80 15.64 -2.26
C HIS A 108 -35.71 16.60 -2.78
N LEU A 109 -35.75 17.86 -2.32
CA LEU A 109 -34.78 18.88 -2.69
C LEU A 109 -33.37 18.50 -2.24
N ALA A 110 -33.23 17.76 -1.14
CA ALA A 110 -31.94 17.26 -0.68
C ALA A 110 -31.29 16.27 -1.66
N ASP A 111 -32.09 15.54 -2.45
CA ASP A 111 -31.54 14.64 -3.46
C ASP A 111 -30.97 15.42 -4.67
N MET A 112 -31.46 16.64 -4.95
CA MET A 112 -30.85 17.53 -5.95
C MET A 112 -29.38 17.89 -5.62
N TYR A 113 -29.03 17.93 -4.34
CA TYR A 113 -27.65 18.14 -3.91
C TYR A 113 -26.73 16.97 -4.27
N ILE A 114 -27.25 15.75 -4.30
CA ILE A 114 -26.47 14.59 -4.74
C ILE A 114 -26.19 14.69 -6.24
N ASP A 115 -27.20 15.05 -7.03
CA ASP A 115 -27.09 15.12 -8.48
C ASP A 115 -26.22 16.31 -8.93
N GLN A 116 -26.30 17.45 -8.22
CA GLN A 116 -25.59 18.68 -8.59
C GLN A 116 -25.03 19.45 -7.38
N PRO A 117 -23.99 18.93 -6.70
CA PRO A 117 -23.53 19.49 -5.41
C PRO A 117 -23.07 20.96 -5.48
N LYS A 118 -22.46 21.37 -6.60
CA LYS A 118 -21.92 22.73 -6.77
C LYS A 118 -23.00 23.80 -7.00
N THR A 119 -24.05 23.48 -7.75
CA THR A 119 -25.12 24.43 -8.09
C THR A 119 -26.27 24.37 -7.10
N ALA A 120 -26.56 23.20 -6.53
CA ALA A 120 -27.65 22.99 -5.60
C ALA A 120 -27.56 23.88 -4.35
N LEU A 121 -26.37 24.03 -3.76
CA LEU A 121 -26.16 24.85 -2.55
C LEU A 121 -26.23 26.36 -2.80
N THR A 122 -26.39 26.82 -4.04
CA THR A 122 -26.66 28.25 -4.31
C THR A 122 -28.11 28.64 -4.03
N ASN A 123 -28.99 27.65 -3.82
CA ASN A 123 -30.39 27.85 -3.48
C ASN A 123 -30.59 27.57 -2.00
N ASP A 124 -30.87 28.64 -1.23
CA ASP A 124 -31.10 28.57 0.22
C ASP A 124 -32.13 27.49 0.63
N ARG A 125 -33.14 27.22 -0.21
CA ARG A 125 -34.15 26.19 0.07
C ARG A 125 -33.57 24.77 0.02
N VAL A 126 -32.65 24.52 -0.91
CA VAL A 126 -31.98 23.22 -1.04
C VAL A 126 -30.98 23.05 0.09
N GLU A 127 -30.22 24.10 0.41
CA GLU A 127 -29.30 24.08 1.56
C GLU A 127 -30.04 23.78 2.87
N GLU A 128 -31.16 24.46 3.12
CA GLU A 128 -31.99 24.23 4.31
C GLU A 128 -32.55 22.79 4.35
N ALA A 129 -33.02 22.26 3.22
CA ALA A 129 -33.49 20.88 3.11
C ALA A 129 -32.38 19.86 3.41
N VAL A 130 -31.20 20.03 2.80
CA VAL A 130 -30.01 19.19 3.04
C VAL A 130 -29.62 19.24 4.51
N GLN A 131 -29.58 20.42 5.12
CA GLN A 131 -29.21 20.57 6.53
C GLN A 131 -30.18 19.83 7.44
N LYS A 132 -31.49 19.97 7.22
CA LYS A 132 -32.53 19.29 8.00
C LYS A 132 -32.48 17.78 7.85
N ILE A 133 -32.35 17.27 6.62
CA ILE A 133 -32.18 15.84 6.36
C ILE A 133 -30.93 15.33 7.07
N ARG A 134 -29.78 16.00 6.92
CA ARG A 134 -28.55 15.58 7.60
C ARG A 134 -28.70 15.56 9.13
N GLN A 135 -29.43 16.50 9.73
CA GLN A 135 -29.72 16.51 11.17
C GLN A 135 -30.58 15.31 11.60
N CYS A 136 -31.61 14.94 10.83
CA CYS A 136 -32.42 13.75 11.08
C CYS A 136 -31.55 12.48 11.07
N TYR A 137 -30.71 12.32 10.05
CA TYR A 137 -29.89 11.12 9.88
C TYR A 137 -28.70 11.05 10.85
N SER A 138 -28.11 12.18 11.23
CA SER A 138 -27.15 12.21 12.35
C SER A 138 -27.78 11.80 13.68
N SER A 139 -29.08 12.08 13.86
CA SER A 139 -29.82 11.59 15.03
C SER A 139 -30.04 10.07 14.96
N ILE A 140 -30.25 9.49 13.77
CA ILE A 140 -30.26 8.03 13.56
C ILE A 140 -28.90 7.41 13.92
N SER A 141 -27.80 8.01 13.48
CA SER A 141 -26.44 7.57 13.86
C SER A 141 -26.24 7.59 15.38
N TYR A 142 -26.85 8.55 16.09
CA TYR A 142 -26.85 8.58 17.56
C TYR A 142 -27.71 7.45 18.16
N ILE A 143 -28.92 7.22 17.63
CA ILE A 143 -29.82 6.16 18.09
C ILE A 143 -29.15 4.79 17.96
N LEU A 144 -28.49 4.50 16.84
CA LEU A 144 -27.79 3.24 16.61
C LEU A 144 -26.62 3.04 17.58
N LEU A 145 -25.89 4.11 17.92
CA LEU A 145 -24.84 4.03 18.94
C LEU A 145 -25.38 3.69 20.32
N GLU A 146 -26.47 4.32 20.74
CA GLU A 146 -27.08 4.03 22.05
C GLU A 146 -27.68 2.62 22.08
N LEU A 147 -28.28 2.17 20.98
CA LEU A 147 -28.74 0.78 20.82
C LEU A 147 -27.57 -0.20 20.96
N ASN A 148 -26.44 0.05 20.29
CA ASN A 148 -25.25 -0.79 20.38
C ASN A 148 -24.73 -0.94 21.82
N LYS A 149 -24.76 0.14 22.61
CA LYS A 149 -24.37 0.09 24.03
C LYS A 149 -25.30 -0.82 24.84
N GLU A 150 -26.61 -0.72 24.62
CA GLU A 150 -27.58 -1.55 25.35
C GLU A 150 -27.52 -3.03 24.96
N VAL A 151 -27.38 -3.33 23.67
CA VAL A 151 -27.24 -4.72 23.18
C VAL A 151 -26.02 -5.39 23.83
N ASN A 152 -24.90 -4.65 23.94
CA ASN A 152 -23.69 -5.15 24.58
C ASN A 152 -23.83 -5.36 26.09
N ASN A 153 -24.66 -4.55 26.77
CA ASN A 153 -24.89 -4.66 28.20
C ASN A 153 -25.81 -5.83 28.59
N LYS A 154 -26.47 -6.51 27.63
CA LYS A 154 -27.33 -7.71 27.80
C LYS A 154 -28.45 -7.62 28.85
N ALA A 155 -28.70 -6.44 29.42
CA ALA A 155 -29.64 -6.24 30.52
C ALA A 155 -31.07 -5.88 30.07
N ASN A 156 -31.29 -5.66 28.77
CA ASN A 156 -32.54 -5.12 28.25
C ASN A 156 -33.18 -6.03 27.19
N ALA A 157 -34.38 -6.53 27.46
CA ALA A 157 -35.15 -7.36 26.52
C ALA A 157 -35.60 -6.63 25.24
N LEU A 158 -35.67 -5.28 25.27
CA LEU A 158 -36.05 -4.45 24.11
C LEU A 158 -34.86 -4.09 23.19
N ALA A 159 -33.64 -4.48 23.55
CA ALA A 159 -32.43 -4.24 22.79
C ALA A 159 -31.71 -5.58 22.55
N SER A 160 -32.13 -6.29 21.50
CA SER A 160 -31.48 -7.52 21.04
C SER A 160 -30.75 -7.30 19.71
N GLU A 161 -29.91 -8.27 19.36
CA GLU A 161 -29.27 -8.36 18.05
C GLU A 161 -30.29 -8.37 16.91
N ASP A 162 -31.38 -9.12 17.06
CA ASP A 162 -32.46 -9.20 16.07
C ASP A 162 -33.17 -7.85 15.88
N VAL A 163 -33.47 -7.16 16.99
CA VAL A 163 -34.07 -5.82 16.93
C VAL A 163 -33.15 -4.84 16.21
N ARG A 164 -31.84 -4.91 16.48
CA ARG A 164 -30.86 -4.08 15.77
C ARG A 164 -30.84 -4.38 14.28
N HIS A 165 -30.83 -5.66 13.90
CA HIS A 165 -30.90 -6.09 12.50
C HIS A 165 -32.16 -5.57 11.79
N ASP A 166 -33.32 -5.70 12.42
CA ASP A 166 -34.60 -5.22 11.90
C ASP A 166 -34.61 -3.70 11.70
N ILE A 167 -34.05 -2.95 12.67
CA ILE A 167 -33.94 -1.49 12.57
C ILE A 167 -33.03 -1.09 11.40
N ILE A 168 -31.86 -1.70 11.26
CA ILE A 168 -30.93 -1.39 10.15
C ILE A 168 -31.57 -1.72 8.80
N THR A 169 -32.23 -2.86 8.69
CA THR A 169 -32.96 -3.26 7.47
C THR A 169 -34.06 -2.26 7.13
N THR A 170 -34.78 -1.77 8.15
CA THR A 170 -35.82 -0.74 7.97
C THR A 170 -35.20 0.56 7.46
N ILE A 171 -34.07 0.99 8.03
CA ILE A 171 -33.34 2.20 7.59
C ILE A 171 -32.98 2.07 6.12
N ILE A 172 -32.28 1.01 5.73
CA ILE A 172 -31.80 0.83 4.35
C ILE A 172 -32.96 0.84 3.35
N ARG A 173 -34.10 0.23 3.70
CA ARG A 173 -35.26 0.13 2.79
C ARG A 173 -36.06 1.43 2.65
N THR A 174 -36.08 2.28 3.67
CA THR A 174 -37.00 3.43 3.75
C THR A 174 -36.32 4.79 3.66
N SER A 175 -35.00 4.84 3.74
CA SER A 175 -34.27 6.10 3.75
C SER A 175 -34.17 6.72 2.36
N SER A 176 -34.17 8.05 2.31
CA SER A 176 -33.83 8.78 1.08
C SER A 176 -32.33 8.64 0.77
N LYS A 177 -31.96 8.87 -0.50
CA LYS A 177 -30.56 8.78 -0.94
C LYS A 177 -29.67 9.76 -0.18
N ALA A 178 -30.11 11.02 -0.02
CA ALA A 178 -29.41 12.02 0.79
C ALA A 178 -29.23 11.60 2.25
N GLY A 179 -30.23 10.93 2.82
CA GLY A 179 -30.18 10.38 4.17
C GLY A 179 -29.18 9.24 4.31
N LEU A 180 -29.19 8.27 3.39
CA LEU A 180 -28.24 7.16 3.37
C LEU A 180 -26.80 7.65 3.21
N TYR A 181 -26.56 8.65 2.35
CA TYR A 181 -25.23 9.23 2.18
C TYR A 181 -24.71 9.84 3.50
N LYS A 182 -25.61 10.45 4.28
CA LYS A 182 -25.24 10.93 5.61
C LYS A 182 -24.89 9.79 6.59
N LEU A 183 -25.62 8.68 6.55
CA LEU A 183 -25.31 7.51 7.37
C LEU A 183 -23.98 6.87 6.98
N TYR A 184 -23.70 6.77 5.68
CA TYR A 184 -22.43 6.28 5.15
C TYR A 184 -21.26 7.16 5.63
N GLU A 185 -21.43 8.48 5.57
CA GLU A 185 -20.45 9.44 6.09
C GLU A 185 -20.18 9.22 7.59
N ASP A 186 -21.23 9.16 8.40
CA ASP A 186 -21.09 8.97 9.85
C ASP A 186 -20.45 7.61 10.20
N ALA A 187 -20.77 6.55 9.45
CA ALA A 187 -20.21 5.22 9.65
C ALA A 187 -18.71 5.16 9.36
N ILE A 188 -18.24 5.76 8.26
CA ILE A 188 -16.81 5.82 7.93
C ILE A 188 -16.05 6.67 8.94
N MET A 189 -16.60 7.83 9.31
CA MET A 189 -15.91 8.75 10.22
C MET A 189 -15.76 8.17 11.63
N ARG A 190 -16.68 7.29 12.03
CA ARG A 190 -16.66 6.57 13.31
C ARG A 190 -16.02 5.19 13.25
N ASP A 191 -15.61 4.75 12.07
CA ASP A 191 -15.09 3.39 11.81
C ASP A 191 -16.06 2.28 12.25
N ASP A 192 -17.36 2.45 11.99
CA ASP A 192 -18.41 1.49 12.35
C ASP A 192 -18.48 0.35 11.31
N GLU A 193 -17.54 -0.58 11.39
CA GLU A 193 -17.48 -1.77 10.52
C GLU A 193 -18.74 -2.62 10.58
N PHE A 194 -19.44 -2.64 11.72
CA PHE A 194 -20.65 -3.43 11.87
C PHE A 194 -21.75 -2.86 10.98
N LEU A 195 -22.01 -1.56 11.06
CA LEU A 195 -23.03 -0.90 10.23
C LEU A 195 -22.67 -1.00 8.75
N MET A 196 -21.40 -0.82 8.39
CA MET A 196 -20.94 -0.88 6.99
C MET A 196 -21.19 -2.25 6.32
N LYS A 197 -21.26 -3.35 7.07
CA LYS A 197 -21.57 -4.69 6.52
C LYS A 197 -22.99 -4.80 5.95
N TYR A 198 -23.89 -3.93 6.36
CA TYR A 198 -25.28 -3.91 5.88
C TYR A 198 -25.45 -3.09 4.60
N PHE A 199 -24.49 -2.25 4.25
CA PHE A 199 -24.63 -1.37 3.10
C PHE A 199 -24.55 -2.16 1.79
N GLN A 200 -25.41 -1.82 0.84
CA GLN A 200 -25.32 -2.37 -0.51
C GLN A 200 -24.02 -1.91 -1.16
N VAL A 201 -23.22 -2.86 -1.64
CA VAL A 201 -21.85 -2.62 -2.11
C VAL A 201 -21.83 -1.57 -3.23
N ASP A 202 -22.70 -1.68 -4.23
CA ASP A 202 -22.73 -0.77 -5.37
C ASP A 202 -23.22 0.64 -4.98
N GLU A 203 -24.24 0.77 -4.13
CA GLU A 203 -24.73 2.08 -3.65
C GLU A 203 -23.70 2.77 -2.75
N PHE A 204 -23.00 2.00 -1.90
CA PHE A 204 -21.97 2.52 -1.03
C PHE A 204 -20.73 2.96 -1.82
N ARG A 205 -20.35 2.20 -2.87
CA ARG A 205 -19.34 2.62 -3.84
C ARG A 205 -19.72 3.96 -4.48
N ASP A 206 -20.95 4.09 -4.96
CA ASP A 206 -21.40 5.31 -5.66
C ASP A 206 -21.35 6.54 -4.74
N TYR A 207 -21.71 6.38 -3.48
CA TYR A 207 -21.50 7.42 -2.46
C TYR A 207 -20.02 7.78 -2.29
N LEU A 208 -19.13 6.79 -2.15
CA LEU A 208 -17.70 7.03 -1.95
C LEU A 208 -17.11 7.79 -3.14
N LEU A 209 -17.45 7.37 -4.35
CA LEU A 209 -17.08 8.06 -5.59
C LEU A 209 -17.58 9.50 -5.62
N TRP A 210 -18.86 9.71 -5.28
CA TRP A 210 -19.45 11.03 -5.19
C TRP A 210 -18.72 11.91 -4.17
N PHE A 211 -18.44 11.38 -2.97
CA PHE A 211 -17.81 12.10 -1.86
C PHE A 211 -16.38 12.53 -2.21
N ILE A 212 -15.56 11.61 -2.74
CA ILE A 212 -14.17 11.88 -3.13
C ILE A 212 -14.10 12.89 -4.28
N GLY A 213 -15.13 12.94 -5.14
CA GLY A 213 -15.26 13.98 -6.16
C GLY A 213 -15.51 15.38 -5.60
N GLN A 214 -15.99 15.51 -4.35
CA GLN A 214 -16.22 16.80 -3.68
C GLN A 214 -15.10 17.18 -2.72
N VAL A 215 -14.70 16.22 -1.87
CA VAL A 215 -13.78 16.43 -0.76
C VAL A 215 -12.73 15.34 -0.80
N ASP A 216 -11.46 15.74 -0.78
CA ASP A 216 -10.40 14.76 -0.61
C ASP A 216 -10.33 14.29 0.84
N CYS A 217 -10.54 13.00 1.03
CA CYS A 217 -10.45 12.36 2.33
C CYS A 217 -9.79 10.99 2.19
N PRO A 218 -8.58 10.81 2.75
CA PRO A 218 -7.86 9.54 2.69
C PRO A 218 -8.67 8.35 3.20
N LYS A 219 -9.42 8.52 4.30
CA LYS A 219 -10.26 7.45 4.88
C LYS A 219 -11.33 6.96 3.92
N HIS A 220 -12.04 7.87 3.24
CA HIS A 220 -13.05 7.51 2.25
C HIS A 220 -12.40 6.88 1.03
N PHE A 221 -11.22 7.35 0.62
CA PHE A 221 -10.50 6.78 -0.52
C PHE A 221 -10.01 5.36 -0.25
N GLU A 222 -9.44 5.09 0.92
CA GLU A 222 -9.10 3.73 1.35
C GLU A 222 -10.33 2.83 1.35
N LYS A 223 -11.44 3.32 1.92
CA LYS A 223 -12.68 2.53 1.92
C LYS A 223 -13.23 2.26 0.53
N LEU A 224 -13.10 3.20 -0.39
CA LEU A 224 -13.48 3.01 -1.80
C LEU A 224 -12.68 1.88 -2.45
N LEU A 225 -11.37 1.79 -2.19
CA LEU A 225 -10.55 0.70 -2.72
C LEU A 225 -11.04 -0.66 -2.24
N ASP A 226 -11.40 -0.78 -0.96
CA ASP A 226 -11.92 -2.03 -0.40
C ASP A 226 -13.28 -2.40 -0.98
N VAL A 227 -14.21 -1.44 -1.02
CA VAL A 227 -15.57 -1.65 -1.54
C VAL A 227 -15.54 -1.94 -3.03
N GLN A 228 -14.65 -1.30 -3.79
CA GLN A 228 -14.54 -1.55 -5.23
C GLN A 228 -14.12 -2.99 -5.53
N ARG A 229 -13.32 -3.64 -4.67
CA ARG A 229 -12.90 -5.05 -4.89
C ARG A 229 -14.05 -6.04 -4.83
N SER A 230 -15.10 -5.73 -4.07
CA SER A 230 -16.32 -6.55 -3.97
C SER A 230 -17.45 -6.07 -4.88
N ALA A 231 -17.33 -4.88 -5.48
CA ALA A 231 -18.34 -4.33 -6.37
C ALA A 231 -18.46 -5.13 -7.67
N THR A 232 -19.65 -5.13 -8.26
CA THR A 232 -19.92 -5.88 -9.50
C THR A 232 -19.43 -5.15 -10.75
N ASN A 233 -19.38 -3.82 -10.68
CA ASN A 233 -19.10 -2.93 -11.80
C ASN A 233 -18.16 -1.78 -11.39
N GLY A 234 -17.71 -1.01 -12.38
CA GLY A 234 -16.93 0.22 -12.15
C GLY A 234 -15.42 0.02 -12.00
N HIS A 235 -14.91 -1.20 -12.18
CA HIS A 235 -13.47 -1.47 -12.07
C HIS A 235 -12.64 -0.70 -13.10
N GLU A 236 -13.13 -0.53 -14.34
CA GLU A 236 -12.45 0.27 -15.36
C GLU A 236 -12.37 1.75 -14.97
N TYR A 237 -13.49 2.32 -14.50
CA TYR A 237 -13.52 3.69 -14.00
C TYR A 237 -12.57 3.88 -12.81
N MET A 238 -12.52 2.91 -11.89
CA MET A 238 -11.61 2.96 -10.75
C MET A 238 -10.14 2.84 -11.13
N ALA A 239 -9.81 2.02 -12.11
CA ALA A 239 -8.47 1.98 -12.68
C ALA A 239 -8.08 3.33 -13.30
N GLN A 240 -8.99 3.95 -14.04
CA GLN A 240 -8.77 5.28 -14.62
C GLN A 240 -8.61 6.36 -13.55
N LEU A 241 -9.46 6.36 -12.51
CA LEU A 241 -9.36 7.31 -11.39
C LEU A 241 -8.01 7.21 -10.68
N LEU A 242 -7.54 5.99 -10.42
CA LEU A 242 -6.24 5.73 -9.81
C LEU A 242 -5.08 6.18 -10.70
N TYR A 243 -5.17 5.92 -12.00
CA TYR A 243 -4.21 6.38 -13.00
C TYR A 243 -4.12 7.91 -13.04
N ASP A 244 -5.27 8.58 -13.12
CA ASP A 244 -5.35 10.04 -13.16
C ASP A 244 -4.79 10.65 -11.86
N LYS A 245 -5.14 10.09 -10.69
CA LYS A 245 -4.56 10.50 -9.40
C LYS A 245 -3.04 10.30 -9.36
N ALA A 246 -2.54 9.18 -9.88
CA ALA A 246 -1.11 8.87 -9.90
C ALA A 246 -0.31 9.78 -10.85
N LEU A 247 -0.95 10.40 -11.83
CA LEU A 247 -0.31 11.36 -12.75
C LEU A 247 -0.59 12.83 -12.40
N ASP A 248 -1.54 13.11 -11.50
CA ASP A 248 -1.88 14.48 -11.15
C ASP A 248 -0.74 15.14 -10.34
N HIS A 249 -0.31 16.30 -10.86
CA HIS A 249 0.80 17.11 -10.34
C HIS A 249 0.38 18.03 -9.18
N LYS A 250 -0.92 18.18 -8.94
CA LYS A 250 -1.46 19.00 -7.85
C LYS A 250 -1.23 18.35 -6.49
N TRP A 251 -1.15 17.02 -6.46
CA TRP A 251 -1.00 16.24 -5.23
C TRP A 251 0.45 16.15 -4.79
N THR A 252 0.69 16.43 -3.51
CA THR A 252 1.97 16.19 -2.84
C THR A 252 1.98 14.77 -2.27
N VAL A 253 2.06 13.79 -3.15
CA VAL A 253 2.08 12.36 -2.82
C VAL A 253 3.41 11.78 -3.27
N ASP A 254 3.97 10.90 -2.45
CA ASP A 254 5.26 10.25 -2.67
C ASP A 254 5.18 9.18 -3.77
N MET A 255 6.34 8.83 -4.32
CA MET A 255 6.44 7.91 -5.45
C MET A 255 5.95 6.50 -5.11
N ASP A 256 6.18 6.01 -3.88
CA ASP A 256 5.74 4.67 -3.47
C ASP A 256 4.20 4.59 -3.43
N THR A 257 3.50 5.64 -2.97
CA THR A 257 2.03 5.70 -3.04
C THR A 257 1.51 5.77 -4.48
N ARG A 258 2.19 6.50 -5.38
CA ARG A 258 1.82 6.53 -6.81
C ARG A 258 1.99 5.15 -7.47
N ILE A 259 3.08 4.45 -7.16
CA ILE A 259 3.32 3.05 -7.59
C ILE A 259 2.21 2.14 -7.05
N PHE A 260 1.83 2.30 -5.79
CA PHE A 260 0.72 1.54 -5.20
C PHE A 260 -0.59 1.78 -5.95
N TRP A 261 -0.95 3.03 -6.24
CA TRP A 261 -2.17 3.34 -6.99
C TRP A 261 -2.16 2.75 -8.39
N LEU A 262 -1.06 2.86 -9.13
CA LEU A 262 -0.92 2.24 -10.45
C LEU A 262 -0.98 0.71 -10.38
N SER A 263 -0.38 0.10 -9.37
CA SER A 263 -0.48 -1.34 -9.13
C SER A 263 -1.93 -1.78 -8.87
N GLN A 264 -2.69 -1.03 -8.05
CA GLN A 264 -4.12 -1.29 -7.84
C GLN A 264 -4.93 -1.05 -9.11
N ALA A 265 -4.59 -0.04 -9.91
CA ALA A 265 -5.25 0.24 -11.18
C ALA A 265 -5.10 -0.94 -12.16
N ILE A 266 -3.93 -1.58 -12.20
CA ILE A 266 -3.72 -2.81 -12.99
C ILE A 266 -4.64 -3.93 -12.52
N VAL A 267 -4.75 -4.15 -11.20
CA VAL A 267 -5.63 -5.20 -10.65
C VAL A 267 -7.08 -4.98 -11.06
N PHE A 268 -7.58 -3.74 -10.96
CA PHE A 268 -8.94 -3.42 -11.35
C PHE A 268 -9.16 -3.49 -12.86
N ILE A 269 -8.24 -3.00 -13.69
CA ILE A 269 -8.46 -3.06 -15.14
C ILE A 269 -8.37 -4.49 -15.67
N GLN A 270 -7.68 -5.40 -14.98
CA GLN A 270 -7.62 -6.82 -15.36
C GLN A 270 -8.91 -7.60 -15.09
N SER A 271 -9.74 -7.15 -14.14
CA SER A 271 -11.00 -7.85 -13.81
C SER A 271 -12.14 -7.58 -14.79
N GLY A 272 -11.98 -6.63 -15.72
CA GLY A 272 -13.01 -6.23 -16.68
C GLY A 272 -13.06 -7.04 -17.98
N THR A 273 -14.08 -6.77 -18.81
CA THR A 273 -14.32 -7.42 -20.12
C THR A 273 -13.33 -6.94 -21.19
N LYS A 274 -12.66 -7.87 -21.89
CA LYS A 274 -11.60 -7.66 -22.90
C LYS A 274 -11.99 -6.76 -24.09
N SER A 275 -12.20 -5.47 -23.86
CA SER A 275 -12.49 -4.48 -24.89
C SER A 275 -11.20 -3.87 -25.45
N THR A 276 -11.22 -3.38 -26.69
CA THR A 276 -10.06 -2.71 -27.30
C THR A 276 -9.66 -1.44 -26.53
N GLN A 277 -10.64 -0.71 -25.98
CA GLN A 277 -10.39 0.49 -25.19
C GLN A 277 -9.73 0.15 -23.86
N GLN A 278 -10.23 -0.86 -23.16
CA GLN A 278 -9.63 -1.35 -21.92
C GLN A 278 -8.19 -1.83 -22.14
N MET A 279 -7.90 -2.50 -23.26
CA MET A 279 -6.54 -2.94 -23.59
C MET A 279 -5.58 -1.75 -23.76
N LYS A 280 -6.03 -0.65 -24.38
CA LYS A 280 -5.24 0.59 -24.50
C LYS A 280 -5.01 1.24 -23.14
N SER A 281 -6.05 1.39 -22.33
CA SER A 281 -5.91 1.94 -20.97
C SER A 281 -5.00 1.07 -20.10
N MET A 282 -5.12 -0.25 -20.20
CA MET A 282 -4.24 -1.19 -19.49
C MET A 282 -2.77 -1.03 -19.91
N MET A 283 -2.49 -0.83 -21.20
CA MET A 283 -1.12 -0.55 -21.67
C MET A 283 -0.58 0.76 -21.08
N ALA A 284 -1.37 1.84 -21.14
CA ALA A 284 -0.97 3.14 -20.59
C ALA A 284 -0.70 3.09 -19.07
N ILE A 285 -1.50 2.35 -18.30
CA ILE A 285 -1.29 2.15 -16.87
C ILE A 285 0.00 1.36 -16.62
N LYS A 286 0.26 0.29 -17.39
CA LYS A 286 1.49 -0.50 -17.27
C LYS A 286 2.73 0.31 -17.59
N GLU A 287 2.71 1.08 -18.68
CA GLU A 287 3.80 1.97 -19.05
C GLU A 287 4.08 3.00 -17.95
N ALA A 288 3.04 3.60 -17.38
CA ALA A 288 3.19 4.53 -16.26
C ALA A 288 3.77 3.86 -15.00
N LEU A 289 3.36 2.62 -14.70
CA LEU A 289 3.90 1.86 -13.58
C LEU A 289 5.39 1.55 -13.78
N GLU A 290 5.75 1.06 -14.97
CA GLU A 290 7.14 0.77 -15.34
C GLU A 290 8.01 2.04 -15.23
N CYS A 291 7.50 3.19 -15.70
CA CYS A 291 8.18 4.48 -15.54
C CYS A 291 8.35 4.84 -14.07
N ALA A 292 7.30 4.71 -13.25
CA ALA A 292 7.34 5.07 -11.83
C ALA A 292 8.31 4.19 -11.03
N GLU A 293 8.30 2.88 -11.26
CA GLU A 293 9.22 1.93 -10.61
C GLU A 293 10.69 2.19 -11.00
N LEU A 294 10.94 2.37 -12.30
CA LEU A 294 12.25 2.73 -12.83
C LEU A 294 12.74 4.04 -12.20
N GLN A 295 11.87 5.05 -12.18
CA GLN A 295 12.18 6.36 -11.64
C GLN A 295 12.47 6.32 -10.14
N ASN A 296 11.70 5.54 -9.36
CA ASN A 296 11.93 5.37 -7.93
C ASN A 296 13.30 4.72 -7.67
N PHE A 297 13.69 3.74 -8.49
CA PHE A 297 15.03 3.16 -8.42
C PHE A 297 16.12 4.18 -8.74
N VAL A 298 15.96 4.93 -9.84
CA VAL A 298 16.91 5.96 -10.29
C VAL A 298 17.05 7.08 -9.25
N ALA A 299 15.96 7.50 -8.62
CA ALA A 299 15.97 8.50 -7.55
C ALA A 299 16.80 8.03 -6.35
N ARG A 300 16.70 6.75 -5.96
CA ARG A 300 17.51 6.18 -4.87
C ARG A 300 19.00 6.14 -5.23
N GLU A 301 19.35 5.79 -6.47
CA GLU A 301 20.76 5.84 -6.91
C GLU A 301 21.29 7.28 -7.00
N LEU A 302 20.47 8.24 -7.44
CA LEU A 302 20.82 9.67 -7.45
C LEU A 302 20.99 10.22 -6.03
N GLU A 303 20.20 9.75 -5.06
CA GLU A 303 20.35 10.11 -3.64
C GLU A 303 21.67 9.60 -3.04
N LEU A 304 22.09 8.38 -3.41
CA LEU A 304 23.41 7.86 -3.06
C LEU A 304 24.53 8.68 -3.70
N PHE A 305 24.39 9.04 -4.98
CA PHE A 305 25.32 9.94 -5.68
C PHE A 305 25.43 11.30 -4.96
N CYS A 306 24.30 11.91 -4.60
CA CYS A 306 24.28 13.19 -3.86
C CYS A 306 24.97 13.08 -2.50
N SER A 307 24.76 11.97 -1.78
CA SER A 307 25.38 11.72 -0.47
C SER A 307 26.90 11.57 -0.60
N ASP A 308 27.33 10.84 -1.64
CA ASP A 308 28.73 10.61 -1.97
C ASP A 308 29.44 11.93 -2.35
N LEU A 309 28.81 12.75 -3.19
CA LEU A 309 29.30 14.07 -3.59
C LEU A 309 29.34 15.04 -2.39
N SER A 310 28.30 15.02 -1.54
CA SER A 310 28.23 15.86 -0.33
C SER A 310 29.40 15.61 0.64
N SER A 311 29.88 14.37 0.72
CA SER A 311 31.02 14.00 1.57
C SER A 311 32.37 14.53 1.07
N ARG A 312 32.43 15.03 -0.17
CA ARG A 312 33.68 15.36 -0.88
C ARG A 312 33.80 16.80 -1.35
N ILE A 313 32.78 17.62 -1.10
CA ILE A 313 32.73 18.99 -1.58
C ILE A 313 34.02 19.73 -1.19
N THR A 314 34.84 20.08 -2.18
CA THR A 314 36.02 20.92 -1.99
C THR A 314 35.99 22.20 -2.81
N ASP A 315 35.27 22.23 -3.94
CA ASP A 315 35.29 23.34 -4.91
C ASP A 315 33.88 23.89 -5.23
N GLU A 316 33.79 25.11 -5.78
CA GLU A 316 32.51 25.76 -6.15
C GLU A 316 31.72 24.97 -7.23
N PHE A 317 32.41 24.33 -8.18
CA PHE A 317 31.78 23.53 -9.24
C PHE A 317 31.00 22.32 -8.68
N ASP A 318 31.55 21.65 -7.66
CA ASP A 318 30.90 20.50 -7.01
C ASP A 318 29.61 20.92 -6.28
N HIS A 319 29.54 22.17 -5.79
CA HIS A 319 28.33 22.70 -5.16
C HIS A 319 27.20 22.89 -6.17
N ASP A 320 27.50 23.40 -7.36
CA ASP A 320 26.51 23.60 -8.42
C ASP A 320 25.97 22.27 -8.94
N GLU A 321 26.84 21.29 -9.17
CA GLU A 321 26.44 19.93 -9.57
C GLU A 321 25.56 19.27 -8.49
N LEU A 322 25.94 19.40 -7.21
CA LEU A 322 25.17 18.87 -6.09
C LEU A 322 23.79 19.55 -5.96
N ASN A 323 23.73 20.86 -6.11
CA ASN A 323 22.47 21.61 -6.04
C ASN A 323 21.54 21.22 -7.19
N CYS A 324 22.09 21.10 -8.41
CA CYS A 324 21.36 20.60 -9.57
C CYS A 324 20.84 19.17 -9.32
N ALA A 325 21.68 18.26 -8.79
CA ALA A 325 21.29 16.89 -8.49
C ALA A 325 20.18 16.81 -7.44
N LYS A 326 20.26 17.63 -6.37
CA LYS A 326 19.21 17.73 -5.34
C LYS A 326 17.88 18.25 -5.90
N GLN A 327 17.92 19.23 -6.80
CA GLN A 327 16.72 19.75 -7.45
C GLN A 327 16.07 18.68 -8.34
N VAL A 328 16.87 17.99 -9.17
CA VAL A 328 16.38 16.88 -10.01
C VAL A 328 15.81 15.75 -9.15
N LEU A 329 16.46 15.41 -8.04
CA LEU A 329 15.98 14.41 -7.09
C LEU A 329 14.63 14.77 -6.47
N HIS A 330 14.44 16.04 -6.11
CA HIS A 330 13.16 16.53 -5.60
C HIS A 330 12.04 16.33 -6.63
N ASP A 331 12.28 16.66 -7.90
CA ASP A 331 11.27 16.53 -8.94
C ASP A 331 10.98 15.07 -9.31
N LEU A 332 12.02 14.22 -9.34
CA LEU A 332 11.90 12.77 -9.51
C LEU A 332 11.09 12.09 -8.39
N LYS A 333 11.11 12.62 -7.16
CA LYS A 333 10.30 12.06 -6.07
C LYS A 333 8.82 12.50 -6.16
N ARG A 334 8.51 13.52 -6.96
CA ARG A 334 7.19 14.18 -6.97
C ARG A 334 6.31 13.82 -8.16
N TYR A 335 6.88 13.64 -9.35
CA TYR A 335 6.12 13.49 -10.60
C TYR A 335 6.60 12.30 -11.41
N ILE A 336 5.70 11.52 -12.01
CA ILE A 336 6.10 10.44 -12.93
C ILE A 336 6.52 11.07 -14.25
N TRP A 337 7.76 10.83 -14.67
CA TRP A 337 8.33 11.30 -15.91
C TRP A 337 8.30 10.23 -16.99
N PRO A 338 8.14 10.61 -18.26
CA PRO A 338 8.48 9.73 -19.37
C PRO A 338 9.95 9.32 -19.29
N ILE A 339 10.27 8.12 -19.76
CA ILE A 339 11.65 7.58 -19.73
C ILE A 339 12.64 8.54 -20.41
N ASN A 340 12.27 9.18 -21.51
CA ASN A 340 13.11 10.15 -22.21
C ASN A 340 13.53 11.35 -21.34
N ASP A 341 12.64 11.80 -20.46
CA ASP A 341 12.94 12.88 -19.52
C ASP A 341 13.93 12.41 -18.44
N ILE A 342 13.80 11.17 -17.97
CA ILE A 342 14.75 10.57 -17.03
C ILE A 342 16.15 10.47 -17.68
N ILE A 343 16.23 10.05 -18.95
CA ILE A 343 17.50 9.96 -19.68
C ILE A 343 18.15 11.34 -19.79
N THR A 344 17.41 12.31 -20.33
CA THR A 344 17.96 13.64 -20.65
C THR A 344 18.32 14.45 -19.41
N LYS A 345 17.54 14.33 -18.33
CA LYS A 345 17.72 15.12 -17.10
C LYS A 345 18.57 14.41 -16.05
N VAL A 346 18.71 13.08 -16.11
CA VAL A 346 19.48 12.30 -15.13
C VAL A 346 20.68 11.62 -15.77
N THR A 347 20.49 10.61 -16.62
CA THR A 347 21.60 9.74 -17.08
C THR A 347 22.63 10.47 -17.92
N ASN A 348 22.20 11.44 -18.72
CA ASN A 348 23.09 12.24 -19.55
C ASN A 348 23.85 13.32 -18.75
N ARG A 349 23.38 13.65 -17.55
CA ARG A 349 23.94 14.70 -16.71
C ARG A 349 24.81 14.15 -15.58
N PHE A 350 24.41 13.04 -14.99
CA PHE A 350 25.08 12.45 -13.84
C PHE A 350 25.60 11.05 -14.18
N THR A 351 26.83 10.76 -13.75
CA THR A 351 27.42 9.44 -13.95
C THR A 351 26.95 8.50 -12.85
N ILE A 352 25.84 7.80 -13.10
CA ILE A 352 25.23 6.85 -12.16
C ILE A 352 25.17 5.47 -12.85
N PRO A 353 26.28 4.70 -12.85
CA PRO A 353 26.43 3.53 -13.72
C PRO A 353 25.35 2.46 -13.55
N LEU A 354 24.91 2.20 -12.32
CA LEU A 354 23.86 1.22 -12.06
C LEU A 354 22.52 1.68 -12.63
N ALA A 355 22.13 2.94 -12.42
CA ALA A 355 20.91 3.51 -12.98
C ALA A 355 20.90 3.46 -14.52
N ASN A 356 22.05 3.74 -15.15
CA ASN A 356 22.20 3.69 -16.60
C ASN A 356 21.94 2.28 -17.15
N LEU A 357 22.45 1.23 -16.49
CA LEU A 357 22.17 -0.16 -16.88
C LEU A 357 20.67 -0.48 -16.80
N ILE A 358 19.99 -0.08 -15.71
CA ILE A 358 18.57 -0.37 -15.53
C ILE A 358 17.73 0.36 -16.59
N ILE A 359 18.02 1.63 -16.85
CA ILE A 359 17.33 2.42 -17.89
C ILE A 359 17.57 1.80 -19.28
N TYR A 360 18.81 1.44 -19.60
CA TYR A 360 19.15 0.74 -20.84
C TYR A 360 18.33 -0.55 -21.00
N LYS A 361 18.25 -1.34 -19.93
CA LYS A 361 17.45 -2.58 -19.87
C LYS A 361 15.97 -2.34 -20.15
N SER A 362 15.40 -1.29 -19.56
CA SER A 362 13.99 -0.95 -19.73
C SER A 362 13.65 -0.49 -21.15
N ILE A 363 14.57 0.20 -21.84
CA ILE A 363 14.33 0.71 -23.20
C ILE A 363 14.36 -0.40 -24.25
N ILE A 364 15.38 -1.26 -24.19
CA ILE A 364 15.59 -2.28 -25.24
C ILE A 364 14.77 -3.55 -24.95
N GLY A 365 14.33 -3.73 -23.70
CA GLY A 365 13.48 -4.85 -23.30
C GLY A 365 14.21 -6.19 -23.49
N GLY A 366 13.60 -7.13 -24.21
CA GLY A 366 14.12 -8.49 -24.40
C GLY A 366 15.25 -8.64 -25.42
N ASN A 367 15.54 -7.61 -26.23
CA ASN A 367 16.49 -7.72 -27.35
C ASN A 367 17.95 -7.43 -26.99
N ILE A 368 18.29 -7.42 -25.69
CA ILE A 368 19.61 -7.02 -25.23
C ILE A 368 20.64 -8.12 -25.44
N GLN A 369 21.79 -7.74 -25.99
CA GLN A 369 22.95 -8.61 -26.13
C GLN A 369 23.73 -8.67 -24.81
N MET A 370 24.20 -9.87 -24.44
CA MET A 370 24.92 -10.07 -23.18
C MET A 370 26.24 -9.28 -23.13
N GLU A 371 26.87 -9.06 -24.28
CA GLU A 371 28.11 -8.28 -24.40
C GLU A 371 27.91 -6.82 -23.94
N GLU A 372 26.79 -6.19 -24.33
CA GLU A 372 26.46 -4.83 -23.92
C GLU A 372 26.21 -4.73 -22.41
N ILE A 373 25.57 -5.76 -21.83
CA ILE A 373 25.41 -5.86 -20.37
C ILE A 373 26.77 -5.93 -19.70
N CYS A 374 27.69 -6.79 -20.19
CA CYS A 374 29.04 -6.90 -19.66
C CYS A 374 29.81 -5.56 -19.71
N ASN A 375 29.66 -4.79 -20.80
CA ASN A 375 30.28 -3.47 -20.93
C ASN A 375 29.77 -2.48 -19.86
N HIS A 376 28.47 -2.47 -19.57
CA HIS A 376 27.92 -1.66 -18.48
C HIS A 376 28.47 -2.10 -17.11
N TRP A 377 28.62 -3.41 -16.90
CA TRP A 377 29.20 -3.95 -15.68
C TRP A 377 30.67 -3.58 -15.48
N ASP A 378 31.44 -3.48 -16.57
CA ASP A 378 32.81 -2.99 -16.50
C ASP A 378 32.85 -1.55 -15.98
N VAL A 379 31.96 -0.67 -16.45
CA VAL A 379 31.84 0.71 -15.94
C VAL A 379 31.40 0.73 -14.47
N ILE A 380 30.41 -0.09 -14.09
CA ILE A 380 29.93 -0.20 -12.71
C ILE A 380 31.04 -0.65 -11.75
N LEU A 381 31.80 -1.68 -12.13
CA LEU A 381 32.90 -2.19 -11.30
C LEU A 381 34.06 -1.21 -11.24
N GLN A 382 34.39 -0.53 -12.35
CA GLN A 382 35.39 0.54 -12.36
C GLN A 382 35.03 1.66 -11.38
N ASP A 383 33.76 2.06 -11.31
CA ASP A 383 33.29 3.04 -10.34
C ASP A 383 33.41 2.54 -8.91
N CYS A 384 33.03 1.27 -8.65
CA CYS A 384 33.20 0.65 -7.33
C CYS A 384 34.66 0.64 -6.85
N PHE A 385 35.60 0.42 -7.77
CA PHE A 385 37.04 0.37 -7.50
C PHE A 385 37.72 1.75 -7.52
N LYS A 386 37.02 2.84 -7.87
CA LYS A 386 37.60 4.18 -8.00
C LYS A 386 38.35 4.62 -6.74
N TYR A 387 37.72 4.54 -5.57
CA TYR A 387 38.34 4.98 -4.30
C TYR A 387 39.41 4.03 -3.80
N TYR A 388 39.23 2.73 -4.04
CA TYR A 388 40.25 1.74 -3.75
C TYR A 388 41.53 2.00 -4.56
N LYS A 389 41.41 2.27 -5.87
CA LYS A 389 42.55 2.65 -6.73
C LYS A 389 43.23 3.95 -6.28
N LEU A 390 42.45 4.89 -5.74
CA LEU A 390 42.97 6.13 -5.14
C LEU A 390 43.53 5.94 -3.71
N LYS A 391 43.57 4.70 -3.20
CA LYS A 391 44.00 4.36 -1.82
C LYS A 391 43.24 5.10 -0.72
N LYS A 392 42.00 5.52 -1.02
CA LYS A 392 41.10 6.19 -0.07
C LYS A 392 40.25 5.20 0.72
N GLU A 393 40.23 3.94 0.31
CA GLU A 393 39.40 2.90 0.92
C GLU A 393 40.13 1.56 1.00
N THR A 394 39.74 0.79 2.01
CA THR A 394 40.24 -0.56 2.23
C THR A 394 39.55 -1.58 1.31
N SER A 395 40.16 -2.75 1.15
CA SER A 395 39.55 -3.86 0.42
C SER A 395 38.27 -4.36 1.08
N GLU A 396 38.11 -4.25 2.40
CA GLU A 396 36.86 -4.57 3.13
C GLU A 396 35.72 -3.59 2.82
N GLN A 397 36.02 -2.28 2.81
CA GLN A 397 35.05 -1.25 2.43
C GLN A 397 34.59 -1.43 0.99
N THR A 398 35.53 -1.78 0.10
CA THR A 398 35.25 -2.07 -1.32
C THR A 398 34.36 -3.30 -1.48
N CYS A 399 34.65 -4.40 -0.77
CA CYS A 399 33.79 -5.59 -0.77
C CYS A 399 32.38 -5.27 -0.29
N SER A 400 32.26 -4.47 0.77
CA SER A 400 30.97 -4.05 1.31
C SER A 400 30.19 -3.18 0.32
N ARG A 401 30.85 -2.29 -0.41
CA ARG A 401 30.23 -1.53 -1.52
C ARG A 401 29.70 -2.47 -2.60
N ILE A 402 30.50 -3.42 -3.06
CA ILE A 402 30.11 -4.35 -4.13
C ILE A 402 28.93 -5.22 -3.66
N ILE A 403 28.96 -5.74 -2.44
CA ILE A 403 27.83 -6.50 -1.86
C ILE A 403 26.57 -5.64 -1.81
N ASN A 404 26.67 -4.39 -1.36
CA ASN A 404 25.54 -3.47 -1.33
C ASN A 404 25.02 -3.16 -2.74
N LEU A 405 25.90 -3.02 -3.73
CA LEU A 405 25.51 -2.84 -5.13
C LEU A 405 24.74 -4.07 -5.67
N LEU A 406 25.24 -5.27 -5.37
CA LEU A 406 24.59 -6.53 -5.74
C LEU A 406 23.22 -6.70 -5.06
N LYS A 407 23.06 -6.24 -3.81
CA LYS A 407 21.74 -6.21 -3.15
C LYS A 407 20.78 -5.19 -3.76
N ARG A 408 21.29 -4.07 -4.29
CA ARG A 408 20.46 -3.07 -4.96
C ARG A 408 19.98 -3.58 -6.32
N ILE A 409 20.83 -4.27 -7.09
CA ILE A 409 20.39 -4.82 -8.38
C ILE A 409 19.32 -5.91 -8.24
N GLU A 410 19.33 -6.67 -7.13
CA GLU A 410 18.24 -7.62 -6.82
C GLU A 410 16.87 -6.98 -6.68
N ARG A 411 16.84 -5.69 -6.32
CA ARG A 411 15.61 -4.90 -6.13
C ARG A 411 15.31 -4.02 -7.35
N ALA A 412 16.14 -4.07 -8.39
CA ALA A 412 15.97 -3.21 -9.55
C ALA A 412 14.81 -3.70 -10.43
N PRO A 413 13.96 -2.79 -10.94
CA PRO A 413 12.90 -3.15 -11.88
C PRO A 413 13.50 -3.69 -13.17
N ALA A 414 12.78 -4.59 -13.84
CA ALA A 414 13.16 -5.22 -15.12
C ALA A 414 14.48 -6.03 -15.14
N MET A 415 15.20 -6.16 -14.01
CA MET A 415 16.36 -7.04 -13.87
C MET A 415 15.95 -8.37 -13.23
N ASN A 416 16.34 -9.46 -13.88
CA ASN A 416 16.24 -10.81 -13.31
C ASN A 416 17.63 -11.46 -13.24
N THR A 417 17.72 -12.59 -12.55
CA THR A 417 18.99 -13.33 -12.39
C THR A 417 19.59 -13.83 -13.70
N ALA A 418 18.81 -13.93 -14.78
CA ALA A 418 19.28 -14.38 -16.09
C ALA A 418 20.11 -13.30 -16.81
N TYR A 419 19.80 -12.02 -16.59
CA TYR A 419 20.56 -10.89 -17.17
C TYR A 419 21.74 -10.44 -16.30
N LEU A 420 22.03 -11.14 -15.21
CA LEU A 420 23.21 -10.88 -14.39
C LEU A 420 24.41 -11.65 -14.95
N PRO A 421 25.47 -10.98 -15.47
CA PRO A 421 26.65 -11.64 -16.01
C PRO A 421 27.57 -12.14 -14.89
N LYS A 422 27.11 -13.16 -14.14
CA LYS A 422 27.81 -13.71 -12.98
C LYS A 422 29.25 -14.10 -13.28
N ILE A 423 29.47 -14.79 -14.41
CA ILE A 423 30.80 -15.20 -14.85
C ILE A 423 31.68 -13.97 -15.06
N HIS A 424 31.23 -13.00 -15.86
CA HIS A 424 31.98 -11.76 -16.13
C HIS A 424 32.33 -10.99 -14.86
N ILE A 425 31.36 -10.79 -13.95
CA ILE A 425 31.59 -10.09 -12.69
C ILE A 425 32.65 -10.82 -11.87
N VAL A 426 32.56 -12.14 -11.73
CA VAL A 426 33.55 -12.92 -10.98
C VAL A 426 34.93 -12.82 -11.61
N LEU A 427 35.05 -12.91 -12.93
CA LEU A 427 36.33 -12.75 -13.63
C LEU A 427 37.00 -11.42 -13.26
N ARG A 428 36.24 -10.31 -13.28
CA ARG A 428 36.76 -8.98 -12.88
C ARG A 428 37.10 -8.88 -11.39
N LEU A 429 36.46 -9.66 -10.53
CA LEU A 429 36.74 -9.68 -9.09
C LEU A 429 37.89 -10.60 -8.71
N ILE A 430 38.14 -11.68 -9.47
CA ILE A 430 39.24 -12.62 -9.24
C ILE A 430 40.58 -11.88 -9.28
N ASP A 431 40.79 -11.00 -10.27
CA ASP A 431 42.00 -10.18 -10.35
C ASP A 431 42.23 -9.38 -9.06
N PHE A 432 41.16 -8.76 -8.54
CA PHE A 432 41.20 -8.01 -7.28
C PHE A 432 41.51 -8.91 -6.08
N PHE A 433 40.92 -10.11 -6.00
CA PHE A 433 41.17 -11.06 -4.92
C PHE A 433 42.62 -11.57 -4.92
N ILE A 434 43.18 -11.83 -6.10
CA ILE A 434 44.58 -12.26 -6.26
C ILE A 434 45.52 -11.14 -5.85
N LEU A 435 45.29 -9.91 -6.33
CA LEU A 435 46.11 -8.75 -6.00
C LEU A 435 46.16 -8.48 -4.49
N GLU A 436 45.01 -8.60 -3.81
CA GLU A 436 44.89 -8.40 -2.36
C GLU A 436 45.22 -9.64 -1.53
N LYS A 437 45.56 -10.77 -2.17
CA LYS A 437 45.90 -12.05 -1.51
C LYS A 437 44.80 -12.52 -0.55
N PHE A 438 43.54 -12.44 -0.96
CA PHE A 438 42.42 -12.94 -0.14
C PHE A 438 42.53 -14.44 0.08
N SER A 439 42.21 -14.92 1.30
CA SER A 439 42.11 -16.35 1.54
C SER A 439 40.96 -16.96 0.73
N PRO A 440 41.05 -18.24 0.33
CA PRO A 440 39.98 -18.87 -0.45
C PRO A 440 38.65 -18.92 0.31
N SER A 441 38.65 -19.18 1.63
CA SER A 441 37.49 -19.01 2.52
C SER A 441 36.81 -17.66 2.37
N ARG A 442 37.58 -16.56 2.36
CA ARG A 442 37.02 -15.20 2.24
C ARG A 442 36.34 -14.98 0.89
N VAL A 443 36.88 -15.54 -0.20
CA VAL A 443 36.25 -15.49 -1.53
C VAL A 443 34.96 -16.32 -1.55
N ILE A 444 34.97 -17.51 -0.95
CA ILE A 444 33.80 -18.38 -0.82
C ILE A 444 32.70 -17.66 -0.03
N ASP A 445 33.03 -17.07 1.12
CA ASP A 445 32.08 -16.33 1.95
C ASP A 445 31.49 -15.12 1.21
N PHE A 446 32.30 -14.40 0.44
CA PHE A 446 31.84 -13.28 -0.38
C PHE A 446 30.82 -13.75 -1.45
N CYS A 447 31.11 -14.82 -2.17
CA CYS A 447 30.22 -15.37 -3.20
C CYS A 447 28.99 -16.08 -2.61
N TYR A 448 29.11 -16.70 -1.43
CA TYR A 448 28.00 -17.33 -0.72
C TYR A 448 26.97 -16.30 -0.24
N ASN A 449 27.44 -15.14 0.24
CA ASN A 449 26.60 -14.07 0.76
C ASN A 449 26.13 -13.06 -0.30
N SER A 450 26.36 -13.32 -1.59
CA SER A 450 25.96 -12.44 -2.70
C SER A 450 25.18 -13.18 -3.79
N ILE A 451 24.46 -12.42 -4.62
CA ILE A 451 23.67 -12.97 -5.74
C ILE A 451 24.52 -13.70 -6.79
N ILE A 452 25.84 -13.45 -6.84
CA ILE A 452 26.79 -14.15 -7.70
C ILE A 452 26.69 -15.66 -7.51
N SER A 453 26.48 -16.09 -6.25
CA SER A 453 26.36 -17.47 -5.79
C SER A 453 27.59 -18.35 -6.03
N LEU A 454 27.73 -19.41 -5.23
CA LEU A 454 28.85 -20.35 -5.32
C LEU A 454 28.89 -21.07 -6.68
N ASP A 455 27.73 -21.31 -7.29
CA ASP A 455 27.68 -21.92 -8.61
C ASP A 455 28.13 -20.99 -9.73
N GLY A 456 28.03 -19.66 -9.55
CA GLY A 456 28.60 -18.67 -10.46
C GLY A 456 30.12 -18.57 -10.29
N LEU A 457 30.63 -18.70 -9.07
CA LEU A 457 32.07 -18.78 -8.80
C LEU A 457 32.72 -19.99 -9.49
N VAL A 458 32.12 -21.18 -9.36
CA VAL A 458 32.63 -22.40 -10.01
C VAL A 458 32.59 -22.27 -11.54
N ASP A 459 31.49 -21.76 -12.11
CA ASP A 459 31.41 -21.54 -13.56
C ASP A 459 32.47 -20.56 -14.05
N ALA A 460 32.71 -19.48 -13.31
CA ALA A 460 33.69 -18.48 -13.66
C ALA A 460 35.10 -19.06 -13.64
N ILE A 461 35.50 -19.74 -12.56
CA ILE A 461 36.81 -20.41 -12.47
C ILE A 461 36.96 -21.43 -13.59
N GLY A 462 35.91 -22.22 -13.85
CA GLY A 462 35.91 -23.19 -14.95
C GLY A 462 36.08 -22.52 -16.31
N HIS A 463 35.43 -21.38 -16.54
CA HIS A 463 35.60 -20.58 -17.75
C HIS A 463 37.02 -20.03 -17.87
N THR A 464 37.59 -19.48 -16.79
CA THR A 464 38.98 -18.98 -16.76
C THR A 464 39.95 -20.10 -17.15
N ILE A 465 39.85 -21.26 -16.51
CA ILE A 465 40.74 -22.41 -16.76
C ILE A 465 40.62 -22.91 -18.21
N LYS A 466 39.40 -22.93 -18.77
CA LYS A 466 39.15 -23.39 -20.15
C LYS A 466 39.62 -22.40 -21.21
N ASN A 467 39.39 -21.11 -21.02
CA ASN A 467 39.51 -20.10 -22.08
C ASN A 467 40.80 -19.27 -22.02
N GLU A 468 41.37 -19.03 -20.84
CA GLU A 468 42.65 -18.33 -20.73
C GLU A 468 43.84 -19.27 -20.97
N GLY A 469 43.59 -20.58 -21.03
CA GLY A 469 44.59 -21.57 -21.46
C GLY A 469 45.87 -21.45 -20.65
N TYR A 470 45.78 -21.61 -19.32
CA TYR A 470 46.88 -21.66 -18.34
C TYR A 470 47.92 -22.72 -18.75
N ASP A 471 48.64 -22.48 -19.84
CA ASP A 471 49.51 -23.40 -20.55
C ASP A 471 50.98 -22.99 -20.35
N ASN A 472 51.25 -21.82 -19.77
CA ASN A 472 52.60 -21.34 -19.45
C ASN A 472 52.93 -21.50 -17.97
N HIS A 473 54.23 -21.66 -17.67
CA HIS A 473 54.71 -21.78 -16.29
C HIS A 473 54.47 -20.51 -15.44
N GLU A 474 54.30 -19.35 -16.07
CA GLU A 474 54.02 -18.08 -15.40
C GLU A 474 52.60 -18.02 -14.80
N ASP A 475 51.68 -18.83 -15.32
CA ASP A 475 50.28 -18.85 -14.87
C ASP A 475 50.04 -19.79 -13.67
N ILE A 476 51.07 -20.56 -13.28
CA ILE A 476 51.01 -21.53 -12.17
C ILE A 476 50.52 -20.92 -10.86
N PRO A 477 50.98 -19.72 -10.41
CA PRO A 477 50.51 -19.14 -9.16
C PRO A 477 49.01 -18.84 -9.16
N VAL A 478 48.49 -18.32 -10.28
CA VAL A 478 47.08 -18.01 -10.45
C VAL A 478 46.27 -19.30 -10.49
N LEU A 479 46.68 -20.28 -11.30
CA LEU A 479 46.02 -21.59 -11.36
C LEU A 479 45.98 -22.25 -9.98
N ARG A 480 47.08 -22.22 -9.21
CA ARG A 480 47.11 -22.76 -7.84
C ARG A 480 46.08 -22.08 -6.94
N TYR A 481 46.00 -20.75 -6.97
CA TYR A 481 45.04 -20.01 -6.18
C TYR A 481 43.58 -20.39 -6.51
N LEU A 482 43.26 -20.44 -7.81
CA LEU A 482 41.93 -20.83 -8.29
C LEU A 482 41.57 -22.26 -7.86
N LEU A 483 42.51 -23.20 -7.95
CA LEU A 483 42.30 -24.57 -7.50
C LEU A 483 42.11 -24.67 -5.98
N GLN A 484 42.85 -23.87 -5.20
CA GLN A 484 42.70 -23.83 -3.75
C GLN A 484 41.28 -23.39 -3.34
N ILE A 485 40.68 -22.41 -4.05
CA ILE A 485 39.27 -22.02 -3.87
C ILE A 485 38.35 -23.21 -4.13
N ILE A 486 38.55 -23.95 -5.22
CA ILE A 486 37.70 -25.10 -5.55
C ILE A 486 37.80 -26.21 -4.51
N PHE A 487 39.00 -26.49 -3.99
CA PHE A 487 39.18 -27.53 -2.98
C PHE A 487 38.59 -27.14 -1.62
N GLU A 488 38.82 -25.91 -1.16
CA GLU A 488 38.23 -25.40 0.09
C GLU A 488 36.69 -25.35 0.00
N LEU A 489 36.14 -24.96 -1.15
CA LEU A 489 34.70 -25.02 -1.42
C LEU A 489 34.16 -26.45 -1.39
N SER A 490 34.91 -27.41 -1.94
CA SER A 490 34.53 -28.82 -1.97
C SER A 490 34.54 -29.43 -0.58
N GLU A 491 35.49 -29.04 0.26
CA GLU A 491 35.52 -29.43 1.66
C GLU A 491 34.33 -28.87 2.45
N ALA A 492 34.03 -27.57 2.30
CA ALA A 492 32.85 -26.96 2.91
C ALA A 492 31.54 -27.64 2.46
N PHE A 493 31.48 -28.09 1.20
CA PHE A 493 30.35 -28.83 0.65
C PHE A 493 30.20 -30.23 1.27
N VAL A 494 31.30 -30.99 1.37
CA VAL A 494 31.31 -32.37 1.91
C VAL A 494 31.06 -32.38 3.42
N SER A 495 31.66 -31.45 4.16
CA SER A 495 31.50 -31.32 5.61
C SER A 495 30.13 -30.82 6.06
N GLY A 496 29.27 -30.39 5.12
CA GLY A 496 27.92 -29.90 5.41
C GLY A 496 27.88 -28.49 6.02
N GLN A 497 28.98 -27.73 5.94
CA GLN A 497 29.05 -26.35 6.43
C GLN A 497 28.22 -25.37 5.58
N LEU A 498 27.91 -25.72 4.33
CA LEU A 498 27.08 -24.91 3.44
C LEU A 498 25.59 -25.16 3.68
N HIS A 499 24.92 -24.24 4.38
CA HIS A 499 23.47 -24.29 4.57
C HIS A 499 22.74 -23.87 3.29
N MET A 500 22.27 -24.84 2.49
CA MET A 500 21.53 -24.57 1.25
C MET A 500 20.49 -25.65 0.94
N ALA A 501 19.43 -25.25 0.19
CA ALA A 501 18.37 -26.16 -0.24
C ALA A 501 18.90 -27.30 -1.12
N SER A 502 18.25 -28.47 -1.03
CA SER A 502 18.67 -29.71 -1.71
C SER A 502 18.93 -29.53 -3.22
N GLU A 503 18.05 -28.81 -3.92
CA GLU A 503 18.20 -28.56 -5.36
C GLU A 503 19.47 -27.74 -5.70
N ARG A 504 19.78 -26.70 -4.91
CA ARG A 504 21.00 -25.89 -5.08
C ARG A 504 22.24 -26.70 -4.74
N LYS A 505 22.17 -27.55 -3.72
CA LYS A 505 23.26 -28.48 -3.35
C LYS A 505 23.55 -29.46 -4.49
N GLN A 506 22.52 -30.03 -5.11
CA GLN A 506 22.66 -30.89 -6.27
C GLN A 506 23.31 -30.17 -7.46
N LYS A 507 22.85 -28.95 -7.78
CA LYS A 507 23.40 -28.14 -8.87
C LYS A 507 24.89 -27.82 -8.65
N LEU A 508 25.24 -27.36 -7.45
CA LEU A 508 26.63 -27.04 -7.09
C LEU A 508 27.52 -28.27 -7.15
N GLY A 509 27.09 -29.41 -6.58
CA GLY A 509 27.86 -30.65 -6.61
C GLY A 509 28.14 -31.14 -8.04
N ARG A 510 27.16 -31.06 -8.95
CA ARG A 510 27.38 -31.40 -10.38
C ARG A 510 28.44 -30.51 -11.03
N LYS A 511 28.41 -29.20 -10.76
CA LYS A 511 29.42 -28.26 -11.28
C LYS A 511 30.81 -28.49 -10.72
N LEU A 512 30.91 -28.82 -9.42
CA LEU A 512 32.18 -29.21 -8.80
C LEU A 512 32.76 -30.47 -9.46
N LEU A 513 31.92 -31.44 -9.81
CA LEU A 513 32.39 -32.63 -10.53
C LEU A 513 32.89 -32.31 -11.95
N ASP A 514 32.24 -31.41 -12.67
CA ASP A 514 32.66 -30.99 -14.03
C ASP A 514 34.00 -30.23 -14.01
N ILE A 515 34.17 -29.33 -13.04
CA ILE A 515 35.40 -28.55 -12.95
C ILE A 515 36.61 -29.41 -12.55
N PHE A 516 36.46 -30.45 -11.73
CA PHE A 516 37.58 -31.33 -11.39
C PHE A 516 38.21 -31.99 -12.61
N ALA A 517 37.41 -32.45 -13.57
CA ALA A 517 37.91 -33.05 -14.80
C ALA A 517 38.69 -32.02 -15.65
N THR A 518 38.12 -30.83 -15.79
CA THR A 518 38.74 -29.72 -16.53
C THR A 518 40.07 -29.28 -15.88
N SER A 519 40.06 -29.08 -14.57
CA SER A 519 41.20 -28.66 -13.78
C SER A 519 42.32 -29.71 -13.75
N GLN A 520 41.97 -30.99 -13.68
CA GLN A 520 42.94 -32.08 -13.72
C GLN A 520 43.69 -32.11 -15.06
N LEU A 521 42.99 -31.87 -16.18
CA LEU A 521 43.63 -31.78 -17.50
C LEU A 521 44.60 -30.60 -17.59
N ALA A 522 44.22 -29.43 -17.07
CA ALA A 522 45.09 -28.25 -17.05
C ALA A 522 46.37 -28.50 -16.21
N VAL A 523 46.21 -29.10 -15.02
CA VAL A 523 47.33 -29.47 -14.14
C VAL A 523 48.28 -30.48 -14.78
N GLN A 524 47.74 -31.46 -15.53
CA GLN A 524 48.55 -32.44 -16.27
C GLN A 524 49.37 -31.80 -17.40
N ARG A 525 48.82 -30.82 -18.12
CA ARG A 525 49.55 -30.11 -19.19
C ARG A 525 50.76 -29.35 -18.66
N LEU A 526 50.65 -28.75 -17.48
CA LEU A 526 51.72 -28.00 -16.82
C LEU A 526 52.71 -28.86 -16.01
N ASN A 527 52.58 -30.20 -16.04
CA ASN A 527 53.40 -31.14 -15.27
C ASN A 527 53.47 -30.82 -13.76
N ILE A 528 52.39 -30.29 -13.17
CA ILE A 528 52.35 -30.02 -11.73
C ILE A 528 52.09 -31.34 -11.00
N THR A 529 53.13 -31.91 -10.41
CA THR A 529 53.08 -33.20 -9.69
C THR A 529 52.97 -33.06 -8.19
N ASP A 530 53.25 -31.86 -7.65
CA ASP A 530 53.19 -31.58 -6.22
C ASP A 530 51.80 -31.08 -5.80
N PHE A 531 50.96 -32.04 -5.42
CA PHE A 531 49.60 -31.78 -4.96
C PHE A 531 49.53 -31.35 -3.48
N LYS A 532 50.63 -31.40 -2.73
CA LYS A 532 50.67 -31.00 -1.32
C LYS A 532 50.35 -29.51 -1.13
N TYR A 533 50.67 -28.70 -2.14
CA TYR A 533 50.37 -27.27 -2.16
C TYR A 533 48.97 -26.93 -2.67
N LEU A 534 48.22 -27.93 -3.16
CA LEU A 534 46.87 -27.76 -3.71
C LEU A 534 45.77 -28.07 -2.69
N SER A 535 46.01 -28.97 -1.73
CA SER A 535 45.11 -29.20 -0.60
C SER A 535 45.89 -29.54 0.68
N PRO A 536 45.59 -28.89 1.82
CA PRO A 536 46.27 -29.16 3.09
C PRO A 536 45.86 -30.50 3.75
N ILE A 537 44.79 -31.15 3.29
CA ILE A 537 44.14 -32.27 4.00
C ILE A 537 44.40 -33.62 3.33
N THR A 538 44.57 -33.64 2.02
CA THR A 538 44.82 -34.88 1.27
C THR A 538 46.28 -35.25 1.36
N GLY A 539 46.70 -35.86 2.48
CA GLY A 539 48.02 -36.49 2.60
C GLY A 539 48.28 -37.40 1.39
N SER A 540 49.21 -36.98 0.53
CA SER A 540 49.77 -37.67 -0.65
C SER A 540 48.83 -38.25 -1.73
N SER A 541 47.50 -38.09 -1.63
CA SER A 541 46.55 -38.55 -2.64
C SER A 541 46.14 -37.43 -3.59
N ASN A 542 45.86 -37.74 -4.85
CA ASN A 542 45.44 -36.76 -5.85
C ASN A 542 44.11 -36.10 -5.38
N PRO A 543 44.11 -34.79 -5.05
CA PRO A 543 42.95 -34.12 -4.44
C PRO A 543 41.73 -34.11 -5.37
N PHE A 544 41.94 -34.11 -6.69
CA PHE A 544 40.86 -34.20 -7.68
C PHE A 544 40.08 -35.51 -7.56
N VAL A 545 40.79 -36.64 -7.36
CA VAL A 545 40.16 -37.97 -7.21
C VAL A 545 39.45 -38.08 -5.87
N PHE A 546 40.08 -37.58 -4.80
CA PHE A 546 39.52 -37.58 -3.46
C PHE A 546 38.20 -36.81 -3.40
N TYR A 547 38.21 -35.52 -3.72
CA TYR A 547 37.01 -34.69 -3.64
C TYR A 547 35.95 -35.09 -4.67
N SER A 548 36.33 -35.61 -5.85
CA SER A 548 35.33 -36.15 -6.79
C SER A 548 34.55 -37.33 -6.21
N LYS A 549 35.20 -38.20 -5.43
CA LYS A 549 34.54 -39.33 -4.76
C LYS A 549 33.64 -38.85 -3.63
N GLU A 550 34.14 -37.98 -2.77
CA GLU A 550 33.39 -37.47 -1.61
C GLU A 550 32.16 -36.66 -2.05
N VAL A 551 32.29 -35.75 -3.02
CA VAL A 551 31.15 -34.99 -3.56
C VAL A 551 30.09 -35.92 -4.15
N LYS A 552 30.47 -37.00 -4.85
CA LYS A 552 29.51 -38.01 -5.35
C LYS A 552 28.78 -38.73 -4.21
N MET A 553 29.47 -39.05 -3.12
CA MET A 553 28.85 -39.66 -1.95
C MET A 553 27.85 -38.71 -1.30
N THR A 554 28.22 -37.44 -1.10
CA THR A 554 27.35 -36.40 -0.54
C THR A 554 26.14 -36.06 -1.41
N LEU A 555 26.20 -36.31 -2.73
CA LEU A 555 25.05 -36.13 -3.63
C LEU A 555 24.07 -37.31 -3.61
N ASN A 556 24.54 -38.49 -3.22
CA ASN A 556 23.75 -39.73 -3.17
C ASN A 556 23.12 -39.97 -1.78
N SER A 557 23.58 -39.24 -0.75
CA SER A 557 23.00 -39.16 0.60
C SER A 557 21.93 -38.08 0.67
#